data_AF-A0A2E9VI89-F1
#
_entry.id   AF-A0A2E9VI89-F1
#
_cell.length_a   1.000
_cell.length_b   1.000
_cell.length_c   1.000
_cell.angle_alpha   90.00
_cell.angle_beta   90.00
_cell.angle_gamma   90.00
#
_symmetry.space_group_name_H-M   'P 1'
#
loop_
_entity.id
_entity.type
_entity.pdbx_description
1 polymer ?
#
loop_
_entity_poly.entity_id
_entity_poly.type
_entity_poly.pdbx_seq_one_letter_code
_entity_poly.pdbx_strand_id
1 'polypeptide(L)'
;MPETGQSEWNAQALVAAGAVLLLLTALWLGVYAPGQKKLSDDFETTYEYGGELKVLDIPQFQTMQDADNDGCSCTVYSNAIARHVLVAESGQSSDDETFFNENFSVFANDKTVDQDKDGLSDSYLFTLKDGNSWLDRVTYESRGEGSEADDYGYST
;
A
#
# COMPACT_ATOMS: atom_id res chain seq x y z
N MET A 1 45.10 -47.43 23.86
CA MET A 1 43.70 -47.69 24.24
C MET A 1 43.05 -46.33 24.42
N PRO A 2 42.14 -45.87 23.54
CA PRO A 2 41.45 -44.60 23.78
C PRO A 2 40.41 -44.80 24.88
N GLU A 3 40.34 -43.83 25.79
CA GLU A 3 39.47 -43.85 26.96
C GLU A 3 38.00 -43.75 26.54
N THR A 4 37.25 -44.82 26.75
CA THR A 4 35.84 -44.97 26.37
C THR A 4 34.92 -43.93 27.00
N GLY A 5 35.30 -43.35 28.14
CA GLY A 5 34.51 -42.31 28.82
C GLY A 5 34.49 -40.95 28.12
N GLN A 6 35.55 -40.59 27.37
CA GLN A 6 35.63 -39.27 26.74
C GLN A 6 34.82 -39.20 25.43
N SER A 7 34.64 -40.33 24.73
CA SER A 7 33.79 -40.38 23.53
C SER A 7 32.31 -40.31 23.86
N GLU A 8 31.86 -40.89 24.99
CA GLU A 8 30.44 -40.82 25.40
C GLU A 8 30.01 -39.41 25.81
N TRP A 9 30.86 -38.69 26.56
CA TRP A 9 30.61 -37.29 26.91
C TRP A 9 30.55 -36.38 25.69
N ASN A 10 31.46 -36.58 24.72
CA ASN A 10 31.45 -35.82 23.46
C ASN A 10 30.22 -36.14 22.61
N ALA A 11 29.76 -37.39 22.59
CA ALA A 11 28.56 -37.79 21.86
C ALA A 11 27.28 -37.23 22.49
N GLN A 12 27.16 -37.28 23.83
CA GLN A 12 26.01 -36.69 24.53
C GLN A 12 25.95 -35.16 24.38
N ALA A 13 27.08 -34.48 24.46
CA ALA A 13 27.13 -33.03 24.24
C ALA A 13 26.71 -32.65 22.81
N LEU A 14 27.13 -33.42 21.81
CA LEU A 14 26.76 -33.19 20.41
C LEU A 14 25.26 -33.42 20.16
N VAL A 15 24.70 -34.49 20.74
CA VAL A 15 23.26 -34.79 20.63
C VAL A 15 22.42 -33.73 21.34
N ALA A 16 22.84 -33.29 22.52
CA ALA A 16 22.17 -32.22 23.26
C ALA A 16 22.24 -30.88 22.50
N ALA A 17 23.40 -30.52 21.97
CA ALA A 17 23.56 -29.32 21.14
C ALA A 17 22.71 -29.39 19.87
N GLY A 18 22.66 -30.55 19.21
CA GLY A 18 21.80 -30.78 18.04
C GLY A 18 20.32 -30.65 18.36
N ALA A 19 19.87 -31.16 19.52
CA ALA A 19 18.49 -31.02 19.97
C ALA A 19 18.11 -29.56 20.27
N VAL A 20 18.99 -28.80 20.91
CA VAL A 20 18.78 -27.36 21.16
C VAL A 20 18.70 -26.59 19.84
N LEU A 21 19.59 -26.89 18.89
CA LEU A 21 19.56 -26.26 17.57
C LEU A 21 18.23 -26.55 16.84
N LEU A 22 17.76 -27.80 16.89
CA LEU A 22 16.47 -28.18 16.30
C LEU A 22 15.30 -27.43 16.95
N LEU A 23 15.29 -27.28 18.27
CA LEU A 23 14.28 -26.49 18.98
C LEU A 23 14.30 -25.02 18.58
N LEU A 24 15.49 -24.42 18.42
CA LEU A 24 15.63 -23.04 17.95
C LEU A 24 15.13 -22.89 16.51
N THR A 25 15.45 -23.84 15.62
CA THR A 25 14.95 -23.82 14.24
C THR A 25 13.44 -24.03 14.16
N ALA A 26 12.87 -24.89 15.01
CA ALA A 26 11.44 -25.12 15.10
C ALA A 26 10.70 -23.90 15.67
N LEU A 27 11.27 -23.22 16.67
CA LEU A 27 10.75 -21.96 17.18
C LEU A 27 10.78 -20.89 16.08
N TRP A 28 11.88 -20.79 15.34
CA TRP A 28 12.03 -19.81 14.27
C TRP A 28 11.05 -20.10 13.12
N LEU A 29 10.93 -21.35 12.68
CA LEU A 29 10.03 -21.74 11.59
C LEU A 29 8.55 -21.80 11.99
N GLY A 30 8.24 -22.11 13.25
CA GLY A 30 6.87 -22.27 13.73
C GLY A 30 6.24 -20.99 14.28
N VAL A 31 7.04 -20.06 14.80
CA VAL A 31 6.55 -18.82 15.42
C VAL A 31 6.97 -17.59 14.62
N TYR A 32 8.24 -17.51 14.19
CA TYR A 32 8.75 -16.31 13.51
C TYR A 32 8.47 -16.29 12.01
N ALA A 33 8.76 -17.38 11.29
CA ALA A 33 8.61 -17.44 9.83
C ALA A 33 7.16 -17.23 9.33
N PRO A 34 6.10 -17.71 10.01
CA PRO A 34 4.73 -17.44 9.58
C PRO A 34 4.32 -15.97 9.77
N GLY A 35 4.92 -15.26 10.75
CA GLY A 35 4.70 -13.83 10.98
C GLY A 35 5.47 -12.92 10.03
N GLN A 36 6.40 -13.45 9.22
CA GLN A 36 7.27 -12.66 8.34
C GLN A 36 6.65 -12.28 6.98
N LYS A 37 5.43 -12.75 6.67
CA LYS A 37 4.69 -12.31 5.48
C LYS A 37 3.69 -11.20 5.78
N LYS A 38 3.89 -10.46 6.86
CA LYS A 38 3.15 -9.24 7.13
C LYS A 38 3.73 -8.11 6.26
N LEU A 39 2.86 -7.34 5.61
CA LEU A 39 3.27 -6.13 4.91
C LEU A 39 4.08 -5.22 5.86
N SER A 40 5.07 -4.49 5.36
CA SER A 40 5.79 -3.49 6.17
C SER A 40 4.83 -2.42 6.68
N ASP A 41 5.04 -1.93 7.89
CA ASP A 41 4.38 -0.73 8.44
C ASP A 41 5.23 0.54 8.25
N ASP A 42 6.39 0.40 7.61
CA ASP A 42 7.30 1.46 7.24
C ASP A 42 7.52 1.37 5.72
N PHE A 43 6.65 2.02 4.97
CA PHE A 43 6.78 2.17 3.52
C PHE A 43 6.39 3.57 3.09
N GLU A 44 7.05 4.03 2.04
CA GLU A 44 6.68 5.21 1.27
C GLU A 44 6.79 4.83 -0.19
N THR A 45 5.68 4.89 -0.91
CA THR A 45 5.63 4.50 -2.32
C THR A 45 4.98 5.59 -3.14
N THR A 46 5.61 5.96 -4.24
CA THR A 46 5.08 6.91 -5.22
C THR A 46 5.00 6.26 -6.58
N TYR A 47 3.82 6.28 -7.19
CA TYR A 47 3.57 5.90 -8.57
C TYR A 47 3.19 7.15 -9.38
N GLU A 48 3.80 7.32 -10.55
CA GLU A 48 3.46 8.40 -11.48
C GLU A 48 3.01 7.83 -12.82
N TYR A 49 1.87 8.32 -13.31
CA TYR A 49 1.26 7.97 -14.57
C TYR A 49 1.20 9.21 -15.45
N GLY A 50 2.11 9.29 -16.42
CA GLY A 50 2.13 10.37 -17.40
C GLY A 50 1.32 10.03 -18.65
N GLY A 51 0.54 10.97 -19.17
CA GLY A 51 -0.16 10.81 -20.44
C GLY A 51 -1.39 11.68 -20.59
N GLU A 52 -2.25 11.32 -21.54
CA GLU A 52 -3.56 11.96 -21.69
C GLU A 52 -4.51 11.44 -20.60
N LEU A 53 -5.10 12.36 -19.82
CA LEU A 53 -6.11 12.04 -18.82
C LEU A 53 -7.48 12.55 -19.29
N LYS A 54 -8.50 11.67 -19.24
CA LYS A 54 -9.90 12.02 -19.50
C LYS A 54 -10.68 11.94 -18.20
N VAL A 55 -11.29 13.04 -17.79
CA VAL A 55 -12.07 13.14 -16.55
C VAL A 55 -13.51 13.42 -16.91
N LEU A 56 -14.44 12.61 -16.39
CA LEU A 56 -15.87 12.79 -16.58
C LEU A 56 -16.33 14.11 -15.94
N ASP A 57 -16.99 14.98 -16.71
CA ASP A 57 -17.60 16.21 -16.20
C ASP A 57 -18.99 15.90 -15.61
N ILE A 58 -19.05 15.73 -14.28
CA ILE A 58 -20.26 15.34 -13.54
C ILE A 58 -21.46 16.31 -13.77
N PRO A 59 -21.29 17.64 -13.77
CA PRO A 59 -22.35 18.59 -14.15
C PRO A 59 -22.96 18.32 -15.52
N GLN A 60 -22.15 17.97 -16.52
CA GLN A 60 -22.64 17.64 -17.86
C GLN A 60 -23.32 16.27 -17.88
N PHE A 61 -22.77 15.29 -17.16
CA PHE A 61 -23.30 13.94 -17.06
C PHE A 61 -24.76 13.89 -16.54
N GLN A 62 -25.11 14.76 -15.57
CA GLN A 62 -26.48 14.83 -15.03
C GLN A 62 -27.51 15.39 -16.02
N THR A 63 -27.07 16.13 -17.04
CA THR A 63 -27.96 16.73 -18.07
C THR A 63 -28.07 15.88 -19.33
N MET A 64 -27.22 14.86 -19.49
CA MET A 64 -27.21 13.95 -20.64
C MET A 64 -28.23 12.82 -20.43
N GLN A 65 -29.52 13.15 -20.45
CA GLN A 65 -30.58 12.14 -20.45
C GLN A 65 -30.83 11.56 -21.86
N ASP A 66 -30.24 12.13 -22.93
CA ASP A 66 -30.42 11.68 -24.32
C ASP A 66 -29.21 12.10 -25.19
N ALA A 67 -28.08 11.40 -25.11
CA ALA A 67 -26.97 11.63 -26.03
C ALA A 67 -26.48 10.32 -26.66
N ASP A 68 -27.24 9.86 -27.66
CA ASP A 68 -26.85 8.88 -28.68
C ASP A 68 -25.73 9.42 -29.60
N ASN A 69 -24.66 10.01 -29.05
CA ASN A 69 -23.63 10.62 -29.87
C ASN A 69 -22.26 10.51 -29.19
N ASP A 70 -21.61 9.35 -29.38
CA ASP A 70 -20.17 9.02 -29.48
C ASP A 70 -19.08 9.85 -28.75
N GLY A 71 -19.44 10.75 -27.84
CA GLY A 71 -18.59 11.71 -27.18
C GLY A 71 -18.90 11.74 -25.71
N CYS A 72 -17.99 11.18 -24.90
CA CYS A 72 -17.98 11.46 -23.48
C CYS A 72 -17.87 12.99 -23.29
N SER A 73 -18.76 13.59 -22.49
CA SER A 73 -18.52 14.90 -21.87
C SER A 73 -17.40 14.76 -20.85
N CYS A 74 -16.18 14.66 -21.36
CA CYS A 74 -14.96 14.45 -20.62
C CYS A 74 -14.07 15.68 -20.81
N THR A 75 -13.54 16.23 -19.71
CA THR A 75 -12.42 17.15 -19.78
C THR A 75 -11.16 16.34 -20.12
N VAL A 76 -10.48 16.73 -21.20
CA VAL A 76 -9.26 16.05 -21.66
C VAL A 76 -8.04 16.90 -21.29
N TYR A 77 -7.13 16.31 -20.51
CA TYR A 77 -5.82 16.86 -20.22
C TYR A 77 -4.80 16.11 -21.04
N SER A 78 -4.36 16.70 -22.16
CA SER A 78 -3.50 16.06 -23.16
C SER A 78 -2.11 15.67 -22.63
N ASN A 79 -1.66 16.32 -21.55
CA ASN A 79 -0.44 15.96 -20.87
C ASN A 79 -0.58 16.21 -19.37
N ALA A 80 -0.96 15.18 -18.64
CA ALA A 80 -1.11 15.19 -17.20
C ALA A 80 -0.19 14.13 -16.56
N ILE A 81 0.18 14.38 -15.31
CA ILE A 81 0.81 13.40 -14.43
C ILE A 81 -0.16 13.11 -13.30
N ALA A 82 -0.65 11.88 -13.26
CA ALA A 82 -1.35 11.33 -12.12
C ALA A 82 -0.31 10.78 -11.14
N ARG A 83 -0.22 11.35 -9.93
CA ARG A 83 0.69 10.89 -8.87
C ARG A 83 -0.12 10.23 -7.76
N HIS A 84 0.21 8.99 -7.46
CA HIS A 84 -0.36 8.21 -6.37
C HIS A 84 0.73 7.92 -5.33
N VAL A 85 0.60 8.54 -4.17
CA VAL A 85 1.51 8.41 -3.03
C VAL A 85 0.82 7.63 -1.93
N LEU A 86 1.49 6.62 -1.37
CA LEU A 86 1.07 5.91 -0.19
C LEU A 86 2.18 5.98 0.85
N VAL A 87 1.86 6.48 2.03
CA VAL A 87 2.82 6.66 3.14
C VAL A 87 2.28 5.97 4.38
N ALA A 88 2.99 4.96 4.86
CA ALA A 88 2.67 4.33 6.12
C ALA A 88 3.12 5.19 7.31
N GLU A 89 2.32 5.24 8.36
CA GLU A 89 2.70 5.85 9.63
C GLU A 89 2.92 4.75 10.66
N SER A 90 4.17 4.32 10.78
CA SER A 90 4.57 3.27 11.73
C SER A 90 4.21 3.60 13.19
N GLY A 91 4.17 4.89 13.56
CA GLY A 91 3.79 5.34 14.91
C GLY A 91 2.31 5.12 15.27
N GLN A 92 1.43 4.96 14.27
CA GLN A 92 0.00 4.66 14.47
C GLN A 92 -0.35 3.22 14.11
N SER A 93 0.53 2.52 13.41
CA SER A 93 0.33 1.13 12.98
C SER A 93 0.40 0.15 14.15
N SER A 94 -0.14 -1.05 13.94
CA SER A 94 -0.11 -2.15 14.90
C SER A 94 0.57 -3.38 14.30
N ASP A 95 0.66 -4.45 15.11
CA ASP A 95 1.19 -5.73 14.64
C ASP A 95 0.34 -6.31 13.49
N ASP A 96 -0.96 -6.03 13.44
CA ASP A 96 -1.90 -6.66 12.50
C ASP A 96 -2.34 -5.72 11.37
N GLU A 97 -2.39 -4.42 11.62
CA GLU A 97 -2.79 -3.42 10.63
C GLU A 97 -1.72 -2.34 10.44
N THR A 98 -1.56 -1.87 9.21
CA THR A 98 -0.76 -0.68 8.88
C THR A 98 -1.67 0.51 8.68
N PHE A 99 -1.43 1.60 9.41
CA PHE A 99 -2.06 2.89 9.15
C PHE A 99 -1.27 3.61 8.06
N PHE A 100 -1.96 4.12 7.04
CA PHE A 100 -1.32 4.82 5.94
C PHE A 100 -2.19 5.94 5.40
N ASN A 101 -1.54 6.99 4.89
CA ASN A 101 -2.16 8.02 4.08
C ASN A 101 -2.05 7.66 2.60
N GLU A 102 -3.16 7.79 1.87
CA GLU A 102 -3.20 7.64 0.42
C GLU A 102 -3.56 8.98 -0.21
N ASN A 103 -2.67 9.48 -1.06
CA ASN A 103 -2.88 10.69 -1.84
C ASN A 103 -2.79 10.37 -3.33
N PHE A 104 -3.88 10.58 -4.06
CA PHE A 104 -3.93 10.51 -5.50
C PHE A 104 -4.28 11.90 -6.05
N SER A 105 -3.26 12.60 -6.53
CA SER A 105 -3.36 13.94 -7.11
C SER A 105 -2.98 13.94 -8.58
N VAL A 106 -3.57 14.86 -9.35
CA VAL A 106 -3.31 15.03 -10.77
C VAL A 106 -2.71 16.41 -11.01
N PHE A 107 -1.65 16.43 -11.83
CA PHE A 107 -0.87 17.61 -12.19
C PHE A 107 -0.83 17.77 -13.70
N ALA A 108 -0.68 19.01 -14.19
CA ALA A 108 -0.35 19.25 -15.60
C ALA A 108 1.14 18.95 -15.83
N ASN A 109 1.48 18.20 -16.89
CA ASN A 109 2.85 17.71 -17.12
C ASN A 109 3.77 18.78 -17.72
N ASP A 110 3.25 19.88 -18.27
CA ASP A 110 4.09 20.88 -18.93
C ASP A 110 3.39 22.21 -19.21
N LYS A 111 3.99 23.27 -18.67
CA LYS A 111 3.74 24.71 -18.87
C LYS A 111 2.32 25.19 -18.58
N THR A 112 2.17 25.82 -17.41
CA THR A 112 1.24 26.94 -17.18
C THR A 112 -0.17 26.68 -17.70
N VAL A 113 -0.85 25.69 -17.12
CA VAL A 113 -2.30 25.82 -17.00
C VAL A 113 -2.50 26.86 -15.90
N ASP A 114 -3.22 27.93 -16.19
CA ASP A 114 -3.65 28.94 -15.23
C ASP A 114 -5.18 28.93 -15.33
N GLN A 115 -5.76 27.92 -14.66
CA GLN A 115 -7.15 27.55 -14.74
C GLN A 115 -8.04 28.62 -14.10
N ASP A 116 -7.56 29.30 -13.06
CA ASP A 116 -8.25 30.40 -12.41
C ASP A 116 -7.90 31.80 -12.97
N LYS A 117 -6.90 31.87 -13.86
CA LYS A 117 -6.44 33.07 -14.59
C LYS A 117 -5.77 34.12 -13.69
N ASP A 118 -5.12 33.68 -12.61
CA ASP A 118 -4.41 34.55 -11.67
C ASP A 118 -2.97 34.91 -12.10
N GLY A 119 -2.48 34.30 -13.18
CA GLY A 119 -1.15 34.49 -13.75
C GLY A 119 -0.06 33.58 -13.18
N LEU A 120 -0.42 32.62 -12.32
CA LEU A 120 0.46 31.58 -11.79
C LEU A 120 0.23 30.26 -12.52
N SER A 121 1.25 29.40 -12.53
CA SER A 121 1.11 28.07 -13.11
C SER A 121 0.38 27.18 -12.11
N ASP A 122 -0.84 26.77 -12.42
CA ASP A 122 -1.55 25.67 -11.79
C ASP A 122 -0.85 24.36 -12.16
N SER A 123 0.15 24.01 -11.36
CA SER A 123 0.76 22.68 -11.43
C SER A 123 -0.24 21.61 -10.97
N TYR A 124 -1.16 21.96 -10.08
CA TYR A 124 -2.19 21.09 -9.52
C TYR A 124 -3.50 21.24 -10.29
N LEU A 125 -4.09 20.12 -10.72
CA LEU A 125 -5.39 20.11 -11.37
C LEU A 125 -6.49 19.77 -10.36
N PHE A 126 -6.38 18.60 -9.73
CA PHE A 126 -7.34 18.13 -8.72
C PHE A 126 -6.78 16.91 -7.97
N THR A 127 -7.39 16.62 -6.83
CA THR A 127 -7.18 15.42 -6.03
C THR A 127 -8.34 14.46 -6.25
N LEU A 128 -8.02 13.22 -6.60
CA LEU A 128 -8.99 12.12 -6.70
C LEU A 128 -9.25 11.49 -5.33
N LYS A 129 -8.21 11.36 -4.51
CA LYS A 129 -8.28 10.80 -3.17
C LYS A 129 -7.21 11.42 -2.30
N ASP A 130 -7.58 11.80 -1.09
CA ASP A 130 -6.66 12.19 -0.05
C ASP A 130 -7.29 11.81 1.28
N GLY A 131 -6.71 10.83 1.96
CA GLY A 131 -7.27 10.33 3.19
C GLY A 131 -6.48 9.19 3.79
N ASN A 132 -6.73 8.96 5.07
CA ASN A 132 -6.07 7.90 5.81
C ASN A 132 -6.90 6.62 5.77
N SER A 133 -6.21 5.49 5.88
CA SER A 133 -6.81 4.17 5.86
C SER A 133 -5.99 3.20 6.69
N TRP A 134 -6.63 2.10 7.07
CA TRP A 134 -6.00 0.95 7.69
C TRP A 134 -5.89 -0.17 6.65
N LEU A 135 -4.77 -0.88 6.64
CA LEU A 135 -4.49 -2.01 5.76
C LEU A 135 -4.20 -3.25 6.60
N ASP A 136 -5.00 -4.30 6.45
CA ASP A 136 -4.70 -5.60 7.06
C ASP A 136 -3.41 -6.16 6.45
N ARG A 137 -2.42 -6.47 7.30
CA ARG A 137 -1.08 -6.89 6.86
C ARG A 137 -1.04 -8.32 6.34
N VAL A 138 -2.13 -9.09 6.47
CA VAL A 138 -2.28 -10.49 6.08
C VAL A 138 -3.21 -10.64 4.88
N THR A 139 -4.38 -9.99 4.90
CA THR A 139 -5.39 -10.09 3.81
C THR A 139 -5.18 -9.03 2.73
N TYR A 140 -4.41 -7.97 3.00
CA TYR A 140 -4.19 -6.82 2.11
C TYR A 140 -5.47 -6.04 1.78
N GLU A 141 -6.47 -6.12 2.65
CA GLU A 141 -7.72 -5.37 2.54
C GLU A 141 -7.59 -4.03 3.26
N SER A 142 -8.13 -2.97 2.64
CA SER A 142 -8.10 -1.62 3.19
C SER A 142 -9.47 -1.17 3.68
N ARG A 143 -9.50 -0.45 4.81
CA ARG A 143 -10.68 0.23 5.32
C ARG A 143 -10.36 1.69 5.67
N GLY A 144 -11.35 2.58 5.58
CA GLY A 144 -11.14 4.00 5.85
C GLY A 144 -10.86 4.29 7.33
N GLU A 145 -10.16 5.39 7.61
CA GLU A 145 -10.03 5.89 8.98
C GLU A 145 -11.42 6.17 9.59
N GLY A 146 -11.66 5.66 10.80
CA GLY A 146 -12.94 5.80 11.50
C GLY A 146 -14.00 4.73 11.18
N SER A 147 -13.69 3.76 10.31
CA SER A 147 -14.53 2.57 10.12
C SER A 147 -14.29 1.54 11.23
N GLU A 148 -15.23 0.62 11.44
CA GLU A 148 -15.01 -0.51 12.36
C GLU A 148 -14.14 -1.58 11.68
N ALA A 149 -13.51 -2.46 12.47
CA ALA A 149 -12.67 -3.55 11.95
C ALA A 149 -13.47 -4.58 11.13
N ASP A 150 -14.80 -4.60 11.26
CA ASP A 150 -15.69 -5.46 10.49
C ASP A 150 -16.06 -4.87 9.11
N ASP A 151 -15.65 -3.64 8.80
CA ASP A 151 -15.93 -2.94 7.54
C ASP A 151 -14.92 -3.24 6.41
N TYR A 152 -14.07 -4.25 6.54
CA TYR A 152 -13.32 -4.71 5.38
C TYR A 152 -14.33 -5.15 4.31
N GLY A 153 -14.20 -4.59 3.11
CA GLY A 153 -15.00 -4.98 1.97
C GLY A 153 -14.62 -6.40 1.57
N TYR A 154 -15.16 -7.41 2.26
CA TYR A 154 -15.01 -8.82 1.94
C TYR A 154 -15.45 -9.01 0.48
N SER A 155 -14.49 -9.04 -0.44
CA SER A 155 -14.77 -9.47 -1.80
C SER A 155 -14.91 -10.99 -1.77
N THR A 156 -16.15 -11.48 -1.78
CA THR A 156 -16.44 -12.90 -2.10
C THR A 156 -16.18 -13.20 -3.56
#